data_AF-A0A0Q7PDR6-F1
#
_entry.id   AF-A0A0Q7PDR6-F1
#
_cell.length_a   1.000
_cell.length_b   1.000
_cell.length_c   1.000
_cell.angle_alpha   90.00
_cell.angle_beta   90.00
_cell.angle_gamma   90.00
#
_symmetry.space_group_name_H-M   'P 1'
#
loop_
_entity.id
_entity.type
_entity.pdbx_description
1 polymer ?
#
loop_
_entity_poly.entity_id
_entity_poly.type
_entity_poly.pdbx_seq_one_letter_code
_entity_poly.pdbx_strand_id
1 'polypeptide(L)'
;MGVQVPAYKNLRGVLLVVEGEHDRLVLDELWGLELRSAGVGVVRMLGTHNILATVDLDFIERYLDVDVTVMLDNTRLERLSRSGERTPEEKKLLHLRRAAKERGRNVREIGLDRPDIVCYLSETAVRRLHPTFTSWTDINSSRPDRPMRYKEDWLLARHGVDLTRGARVREVLDLMRAEGHRPVGELTQKVERFLAERSEVCP
;
A
#
# COMPACT_ATOMS: atom_id res chain seq x y z
N MET A 1 -29.62 -31.63 -11.70
CA MET A 1 -28.87 -31.05 -10.57
C MET A 1 -28.47 -29.65 -10.96
N GLY A 2 -29.20 -28.64 -10.47
CA GLY A 2 -28.86 -27.25 -10.73
C GLY A 2 -27.65 -26.87 -9.88
N VAL A 3 -26.58 -26.42 -10.52
CA VAL A 3 -25.44 -25.81 -9.83
C VAL A 3 -25.97 -24.53 -9.20
N GLN A 4 -26.10 -24.51 -7.87
CA GLN A 4 -26.32 -23.26 -7.13
C GLN A 4 -25.08 -22.41 -7.33
N VAL A 5 -25.18 -21.43 -8.23
CA VAL A 5 -24.24 -20.32 -8.29
C VAL A 5 -24.41 -19.55 -6.98
N PRO A 6 -23.35 -19.34 -6.17
CA PRO A 6 -23.46 -18.58 -4.94
C PRO A 6 -24.03 -17.19 -5.28
N ALA A 7 -25.03 -16.76 -4.52
CA ALA A 7 -25.51 -15.38 -4.62
C ALA A 7 -24.36 -14.47 -4.18
N TYR A 8 -23.65 -13.87 -5.14
CA TYR A 8 -22.75 -12.76 -4.86
C TYR A 8 -23.61 -11.59 -4.38
N LYS A 9 -23.82 -11.50 -3.07
CA LYS A 9 -24.38 -10.31 -2.40
C LYS A 9 -23.63 -9.09 -2.94
N ASN A 10 -24.37 -8.02 -3.25
CA ASN A 10 -23.94 -6.77 -3.90
C ASN A 10 -22.71 -6.12 -3.23
N LEU A 11 -21.52 -6.70 -3.39
CA LEU A 11 -20.26 -6.07 -3.02
C LEU A 11 -20.01 -4.98 -4.06
N ARG A 12 -20.33 -3.72 -3.72
CA ARG A 12 -19.81 -2.59 -4.48
C ARG A 12 -18.28 -2.72 -4.49
N GLY A 13 -17.68 -2.78 -5.68
CA GLY A 13 -16.23 -2.87 -5.79
C GLY A 13 -15.55 -1.73 -5.02
N VAL A 14 -14.34 -1.98 -4.53
CA VAL A 14 -13.50 -0.96 -3.90
C VAL A 14 -12.17 -0.91 -4.61
N LEU A 15 -11.68 0.31 -4.82
CA LEU A 15 -10.34 0.53 -5.31
C LEU A 15 -9.44 0.93 -4.13
N LEU A 16 -8.47 0.07 -3.80
CA LEU A 16 -7.40 0.39 -2.88
C LEU A 16 -6.23 0.98 -3.67
N VAL A 17 -6.07 2.29 -3.58
CA VAL A 17 -5.01 3.05 -4.20
C VAL A 17 -3.80 3.09 -3.26
N VAL A 18 -2.63 2.70 -3.75
CA VAL A 18 -1.37 2.70 -2.97
C VAL A 18 -0.33 3.57 -3.63
N GLU A 19 0.70 3.97 -2.90
CA GLU A 19 1.76 4.82 -3.44
C GLU A 19 2.52 4.19 -4.61
N GLY A 20 3.08 3.01 -4.41
CA GLY A 20 4.11 2.49 -5.29
C GLY A 20 3.88 1.05 -5.69
N GLU A 21 4.80 0.56 -6.53
CA GLU A 21 4.79 -0.84 -6.96
C GLU A 21 5.09 -1.79 -5.80
N HIS A 22 5.94 -1.40 -4.85
CA HIS A 22 6.26 -2.23 -3.69
C HIS A 22 5.06 -2.40 -2.76
N ASP A 23 4.25 -1.36 -2.56
CA ASP A 23 3.01 -1.44 -1.78
C ASP A 23 2.03 -2.42 -2.40
N ARG A 24 1.80 -2.28 -3.71
CA ARG A 24 0.94 -3.18 -4.46
C ARG A 24 1.44 -4.62 -4.36
N LEU A 25 2.74 -4.83 -4.54
CA LEU A 25 3.36 -6.15 -4.47
C LEU A 25 3.20 -6.79 -3.09
N VAL A 26 3.54 -6.07 -2.02
CA VAL A 26 3.41 -6.58 -0.64
C VAL A 26 1.97 -6.94 -0.33
N LEU A 27 1.01 -6.10 -0.71
CA LEU A 27 -0.41 -6.37 -0.49
C LEU A 27 -0.93 -7.57 -1.30
N ASP A 28 -0.55 -7.68 -2.57
CA ASP A 28 -1.01 -8.75 -3.45
C ASP A 28 -0.43 -10.12 -3.04
N GLU A 29 0.84 -10.16 -2.67
CA GLU A 29 1.51 -11.42 -2.30
C GLU A 29 1.04 -11.96 -0.95
N LEU A 30 0.58 -11.09 -0.03
CA LEU A 30 0.24 -11.45 1.34
C LEU A 30 -1.27 -11.50 1.62
N TRP A 31 -2.06 -10.64 0.96
CA TRP A 31 -3.51 -10.54 1.14
C TRP A 31 -4.27 -10.53 -0.20
N GLY A 32 -3.63 -10.84 -1.33
CA GLY A 32 -4.25 -10.70 -2.64
C GLY A 32 -5.52 -11.53 -2.79
N LEU A 33 -5.56 -12.74 -2.18
CA LEU A 33 -6.76 -13.58 -2.22
C LEU A 33 -7.90 -12.96 -1.41
N GLU A 34 -7.63 -12.50 -0.20
CA GLU A 34 -8.58 -11.89 0.72
C GLU A 34 -9.13 -10.59 0.15
N LEU A 35 -8.25 -9.73 -0.38
CA LEU A 35 -8.62 -8.47 -1.03
C LEU A 35 -9.50 -8.72 -2.25
N ARG A 36 -9.13 -9.65 -3.14
CA ARG A 36 -9.96 -10.00 -4.31
C ARG A 36 -11.31 -10.59 -3.90
N SER A 37 -11.32 -11.47 -2.91
CA SER A 37 -12.55 -12.09 -2.41
C SER A 37 -13.50 -11.06 -1.78
N ALA A 38 -12.96 -9.98 -1.22
CA ALA A 38 -13.72 -8.84 -0.70
C ALA A 38 -14.12 -7.81 -1.79
N GLY A 39 -13.84 -8.08 -3.07
CA GLY A 39 -14.14 -7.16 -4.17
C GLY A 39 -13.21 -5.94 -4.22
N VAL A 40 -12.00 -6.04 -3.66
CA VAL A 40 -11.00 -4.97 -3.62
C VAL A 40 -9.99 -5.15 -4.75
N GLY A 41 -9.90 -4.17 -5.64
CA GLY A 41 -8.81 -4.03 -6.59
C GLY A 41 -7.70 -3.15 -6.03
N VAL A 42 -6.45 -3.58 -6.09
CA VAL A 42 -5.29 -2.78 -5.65
C VAL A 42 -4.63 -2.13 -6.87
N VAL A 43 -4.52 -0.80 -6.86
CA VAL A 43 -3.85 -0.03 -7.93
C VAL A 43 -2.82 0.91 -7.33
N ARG A 44 -1.74 1.16 -8.07
CA ARG A 44 -0.70 2.11 -7.65
C ARG A 44 -0.98 3.51 -8.18
N MET A 45 -0.66 4.53 -7.40
CA MET A 45 -0.54 5.92 -7.82
C MET A 45 0.71 6.00 -8.69
N LEU A 46 0.54 5.76 -9.98
CA LEU A 46 1.60 5.88 -10.93
C LEU A 46 2.23 7.29 -10.84
N GLY A 47 3.57 7.37 -10.70
CA GLY A 47 4.31 8.63 -10.70
C GLY A 47 4.14 9.41 -12.01
N THR A 48 4.71 10.61 -12.10
CA THR A 48 4.60 11.52 -13.28
C THR A 48 5.17 10.98 -14.59
N HIS A 49 5.87 9.85 -14.58
CA HIS A 49 6.68 9.39 -15.72
C HIS A 49 5.95 8.41 -16.65
N ASN A 50 4.65 8.15 -16.44
CA ASN A 50 3.88 7.27 -17.32
C ASN A 50 2.61 7.97 -17.79
N ILE A 51 2.44 8.18 -19.09
CA ILE A 51 1.25 8.84 -19.66
C ILE A 51 -0.04 8.04 -19.36
N LEU A 52 0.08 6.72 -19.25
CA LEU A 52 -0.99 5.82 -18.81
C LEU A 52 -1.46 6.11 -17.37
N ALA A 53 -0.59 6.68 -16.52
CA ALA A 53 -0.89 7.06 -15.14
C ALA A 53 -1.99 8.09 -14.97
N THR A 54 -1.99 9.07 -15.87
CA THR A 54 -2.96 10.18 -15.83
C THR A 54 -4.28 9.71 -16.40
N VAL A 55 -4.24 8.84 -17.43
CA VAL A 55 -5.42 8.21 -18.01
C VAL A 55 -6.12 7.30 -16.99
N ASP A 56 -5.38 6.56 -16.17
CA ASP A 56 -5.96 5.66 -15.17
C ASP A 56 -6.69 6.43 -14.04
N LEU A 57 -6.13 7.53 -13.55
CA LEU A 57 -6.78 8.36 -12.52
C LEU A 57 -8.00 9.10 -13.08
N ASP A 58 -7.90 9.70 -14.27
CA ASP A 58 -9.03 10.30 -14.95
C ASP A 58 -10.12 9.25 -15.25
N PHE A 59 -9.74 8.00 -15.55
CA PHE A 59 -10.69 6.91 -15.77
C PHE A 59 -11.39 6.49 -14.48
N ILE A 60 -10.64 6.32 -13.39
CA ILE A 60 -11.18 6.05 -12.05
C ILE A 60 -12.14 7.15 -11.64
N GLU A 61 -11.74 8.41 -11.86
CA GLU A 61 -12.56 9.54 -11.56
C GLU A 61 -13.84 9.53 -12.40
N ARG A 62 -13.72 9.41 -13.73
CA ARG A 62 -14.81 9.61 -14.68
C ARG A 62 -15.79 8.45 -14.78
N TYR A 63 -15.31 7.21 -14.72
CA TYR A 63 -16.07 6.04 -15.16
C TYR A 63 -16.27 4.96 -14.10
N LEU A 64 -15.48 4.95 -13.02
CA LEU A 64 -15.65 3.96 -11.97
C LEU A 64 -16.63 4.48 -10.90
N ASP A 65 -17.68 3.73 -10.59
CA ASP A 65 -18.63 3.99 -9.49
C ASP A 65 -18.34 3.10 -8.27
N VAL A 66 -17.07 3.06 -7.91
CA VAL A 66 -16.53 2.25 -6.80
C VAL A 66 -16.07 3.15 -5.67
N ASP A 67 -16.12 2.65 -4.44
CA ASP A 67 -15.53 3.36 -3.31
C ASP A 67 -14.01 3.38 -3.47
N VAL A 68 -13.38 4.50 -3.12
CA VAL A 68 -11.92 4.66 -3.22
C VAL A 68 -11.32 4.77 -1.83
N THR A 69 -10.39 3.88 -1.53
CA THR A 69 -9.57 3.91 -0.32
C THR A 69 -8.12 4.13 -0.74
N VAL A 70 -7.39 4.99 -0.02
CA VAL A 70 -5.98 5.27 -0.28
C VAL A 70 -5.16 4.81 0.91
N MET A 71 -4.12 3.99 0.68
CA MET A 71 -3.15 3.60 1.69
C MET A 71 -1.82 4.30 1.46
N LEU A 72 -1.29 4.93 2.50
CA LEU A 72 -0.09 5.78 2.44
C LEU A 72 0.84 5.47 3.61
N ASP A 73 2.14 5.61 3.40
CA ASP A 73 3.11 5.57 4.47
C ASP A 73 3.07 6.84 5.37
N ASN A 74 3.66 6.72 6.56
CA ASN A 74 3.65 7.78 7.60
C ASN A 74 4.18 9.11 7.04
N THR A 75 5.19 9.02 6.19
CA THR A 75 5.82 10.19 5.58
C THR A 75 4.90 10.99 4.67
N ARG A 76 3.83 10.39 4.10
CA ARG A 76 2.94 11.10 3.17
C ARG A 76 1.74 11.76 3.83
N LEU A 77 1.12 11.15 4.85
CA LEU A 77 -0.05 11.77 5.49
C LEU A 77 0.29 13.09 6.19
N GLU A 78 1.41 13.14 6.91
CA GLU A 78 1.88 14.37 7.55
C GLU A 78 2.23 15.47 6.55
N ARG A 79 2.68 15.11 5.34
CA ARG A 79 2.99 16.08 4.29
C ARG A 79 1.76 16.64 3.61
N LEU A 80 0.69 15.86 3.48
CA LEU A 80 -0.58 16.32 2.91
C LEU A 80 -1.27 17.38 3.78
N SER A 81 -1.07 17.34 5.09
CA SER A 81 -1.65 18.30 6.04
C SER A 81 -0.88 19.62 6.12
N ARG A 82 0.38 19.67 5.68
CA ARG A 82 1.24 20.86 5.72
C ARG A 82 1.09 21.74 4.46
N SER A 83 1.11 23.06 4.63
CA SER A 83 1.24 24.01 3.52
C SER A 83 2.71 24.11 3.10
N GLY A 84 3.06 23.59 1.92
CA GLY A 84 4.43 23.58 1.39
C GLY A 84 4.49 23.04 -0.04
N GLU A 85 5.71 22.90 -0.56
CA GLU A 85 5.95 22.33 -1.89
C GLU A 85 5.60 20.83 -1.90
N ARG A 86 4.63 20.47 -2.74
CA ARG A 86 4.06 19.12 -2.81
C ARG A 86 4.72 18.28 -3.88
N THR A 87 4.96 17.01 -3.57
CA THR A 87 5.37 16.02 -4.57
C THR A 87 4.28 15.87 -5.64
N PRO A 88 4.63 15.39 -6.85
CA PRO A 88 3.61 15.10 -7.85
C PRO A 88 2.55 14.09 -7.38
N GLU A 89 2.93 13.09 -6.59
CA GLU A 89 2.04 12.09 -6.00
C GLU A 89 1.06 12.72 -5.01
N GLU A 90 1.53 13.64 -4.16
CA GLU A 90 0.67 14.41 -3.25
C GLU A 90 -0.33 15.28 -4.00
N LYS A 91 0.10 15.92 -5.11
CA LYS A 91 -0.79 16.70 -5.97
C LYS A 91 -1.88 15.82 -6.60
N LYS A 92 -1.53 14.62 -7.08
CA LYS A 92 -2.48 13.66 -7.65
C LYS A 92 -3.49 13.18 -6.61
N LEU A 93 -3.05 12.88 -5.40
CA LEU A 93 -3.95 12.47 -4.32
C LEU A 93 -4.92 13.58 -3.94
N LEU A 94 -4.46 14.83 -3.83
CA LEU A 94 -5.35 15.97 -3.57
C LEU A 94 -6.37 16.17 -4.69
N HIS A 95 -5.94 15.99 -5.95
CA HIS A 95 -6.84 16.03 -7.10
C HIS A 95 -7.91 14.93 -7.01
N LEU A 96 -7.52 13.68 -6.73
CA LEU A 96 -8.43 12.56 -6.53
C LEU A 96 -9.44 12.83 -5.40
N ARG A 97 -8.97 13.35 -4.25
CA ARG A 97 -9.85 13.73 -3.12
C ARG A 97 -10.86 14.78 -3.53
N ARG A 98 -10.42 15.81 -4.26
CA ARG A 98 -11.29 16.89 -4.72
C ARG A 98 -12.34 16.36 -5.69
N ALA A 99 -11.92 15.59 -6.69
CA ALA A 99 -12.82 15.08 -7.70
C ALA A 99 -13.84 14.07 -7.15
N ALA A 100 -13.42 13.21 -6.22
CA ALA A 100 -14.34 12.32 -5.50
C ALA A 100 -15.37 13.12 -4.69
N LYS A 101 -14.93 14.16 -3.97
CA LYS A 101 -15.82 15.04 -3.20
C LYS A 101 -16.82 15.78 -4.09
N GLU A 102 -16.40 16.30 -5.23
CA GLU A 102 -17.27 16.97 -6.22
C GLU A 102 -18.38 16.03 -6.76
N ARG A 103 -18.15 14.72 -6.71
CA ARG A 103 -19.12 13.67 -7.11
C ARG A 103 -19.88 13.05 -5.93
N GLY A 104 -19.76 13.62 -4.72
CA GLY A 104 -20.42 13.10 -3.52
C GLY A 104 -19.85 11.77 -3.02
N ARG A 105 -18.62 11.42 -3.41
CA ARG A 105 -17.92 10.21 -2.95
C ARG A 105 -16.93 10.53 -1.85
N ASN A 106 -16.85 9.65 -0.86
CA ASN A 106 -15.85 9.75 0.20
C ASN A 106 -14.61 8.96 -0.20
N VAL A 107 -13.44 9.61 -0.12
CA VAL A 107 -12.14 8.94 -0.19
C VAL A 107 -11.73 8.61 1.24
N ARG A 108 -11.58 7.32 1.53
CA ARG A 108 -11.07 6.87 2.82
C ARG A 108 -9.54 6.81 2.77
N GLU A 109 -8.90 7.13 3.89
CA GLU A 109 -7.44 7.08 4.02
C GLU A 109 -7.05 6.03 5.07
N ILE A 110 -6.04 5.22 4.74
CA ILE A 110 -5.36 4.30 5.64
C ILE A 110 -3.90 4.76 5.72
N GLY A 111 -3.55 5.44 6.79
CA GLY A 111 -2.15 5.74 7.08
C GLY A 111 -1.43 4.54 7.61
N LEU A 112 -0.16 4.36 7.28
CA LEU A 112 0.76 3.44 7.94
C LEU A 112 1.67 4.23 8.87
N ASP A 113 2.12 3.64 9.99
CA ASP A 113 2.94 4.35 10.97
C ASP A 113 4.45 4.27 10.65
N ARG A 114 4.86 3.29 9.85
CA ARG A 114 6.25 3.12 9.40
C ARG A 114 6.54 3.96 8.15
N PRO A 115 7.82 4.31 7.93
CA PRO A 115 8.20 5.19 6.82
C PRO A 115 8.08 4.56 5.42
N ASP A 116 7.93 3.24 5.32
CA ASP A 116 7.74 2.54 4.06
C ASP A 116 7.11 1.17 4.34
N ILE A 117 6.30 0.64 3.41
CA ILE A 117 5.63 -0.65 3.57
C ILE A 117 6.61 -1.82 3.71
N VAL A 118 7.83 -1.72 3.18
CA VAL A 118 8.84 -2.79 3.34
C VAL A 118 9.25 -2.97 4.80
N CYS A 119 9.02 -1.96 5.64
CA CYS A 119 9.30 -2.05 7.08
C CYS A 119 8.37 -3.03 7.81
N TYR A 120 7.34 -3.59 7.16
CA TYR A 120 6.47 -4.61 7.75
C TYR A 120 6.85 -6.03 7.33
N LEU A 121 7.88 -6.20 6.48
CA LEU A 121 8.41 -7.51 6.14
C LEU A 121 9.02 -8.18 7.38
N SER A 122 9.00 -9.51 7.43
CA SER A 122 9.58 -10.27 8.53
C SER A 122 11.07 -9.98 8.67
N GLU A 123 11.48 -9.54 9.87
CA GLU A 123 12.89 -9.30 10.18
C GLU A 123 13.75 -10.55 9.99
N THR A 124 13.20 -11.72 10.31
CA THR A 124 13.89 -13.00 10.10
C THR A 124 14.14 -13.26 8.62
N ALA A 125 13.11 -13.08 7.78
CA ALA A 125 13.24 -13.28 6.33
C ALA A 125 14.19 -12.26 5.69
N VAL A 126 14.13 -10.99 6.12
CA VAL A 126 15.07 -9.95 5.66
C VAL A 126 16.50 -10.32 6.05
N ARG A 127 16.73 -10.78 7.27
CA ARG A 127 18.07 -11.15 7.76
C ARG A 127 18.68 -12.35 7.02
N ARG A 128 17.85 -13.25 6.48
CA ARG A 128 18.33 -14.35 5.62
C ARG A 128 19.01 -13.86 4.35
N LEU A 129 18.48 -12.79 3.75
CA LEU A 129 19.04 -12.20 2.52
C LEU A 129 20.05 -11.09 2.82
N HIS A 130 19.92 -10.43 3.96
CA HIS A 130 20.78 -9.34 4.40
C HIS A 130 21.28 -9.60 5.82
N PRO A 131 22.35 -10.40 6.01
CA PRO A 131 22.83 -10.78 7.35
C PRO A 131 23.24 -9.60 8.25
N THR A 132 23.57 -8.45 7.67
CA THR A 132 23.90 -7.20 8.39
C THR A 132 22.66 -6.46 8.92
N PHE A 133 21.44 -6.89 8.54
CA PHE A 133 20.20 -6.31 9.01
C PHE A 133 20.00 -6.59 10.51
N THR A 134 19.88 -5.52 11.30
CA THR A 134 19.63 -5.60 12.75
C THR A 134 18.15 -5.83 13.03
N SER A 135 17.34 -4.78 12.97
CA SER A 135 15.88 -4.79 13.13
C SER A 135 15.29 -3.55 12.45
N TRP A 136 13.99 -3.57 12.16
CA TRP A 136 13.32 -2.38 11.63
C TRP A 136 13.28 -1.26 12.65
N THR A 137 13.17 -1.59 13.93
CA THR A 137 13.17 -0.60 15.02
C THR A 137 14.50 0.14 15.09
N ASP A 138 15.63 -0.56 15.01
CA ASP A 138 16.97 0.06 15.08
C ASP A 138 17.26 0.92 13.84
N ILE A 139 16.91 0.40 12.66
CA ILE A 139 17.08 1.14 11.40
C ILE A 139 16.23 2.40 11.36
N ASN A 140 15.00 2.36 11.88
CA ASN A 140 14.11 3.51 11.84
C ASN A 140 14.38 4.53 12.94
N SER A 141 14.78 4.10 14.13
CA SER A 141 15.11 4.99 15.25
C SER A 141 16.38 5.82 15.02
N SER A 142 17.30 5.32 14.20
CA SER A 142 18.55 6.03 13.85
C SER A 142 18.43 6.91 12.60
N ARG A 143 17.24 6.98 11.99
CA ARG A 143 17.03 7.73 10.75
C ARG A 143 17.12 9.24 10.99
N PRO A 144 17.92 9.99 10.20
CA PRO A 144 18.00 11.43 10.35
C PRO A 144 16.69 12.09 9.92
N ASP A 145 16.32 13.17 10.61
CA ASP A 145 15.17 14.00 10.27
C ASP A 145 15.51 14.97 9.12
N ARG A 146 15.73 14.41 7.93
CA ARG A 146 15.95 15.18 6.69
C ARG A 146 15.37 14.45 5.48
N PRO A 147 14.99 15.17 4.40
CA PRO A 147 14.48 14.54 3.19
C PRO A 147 15.54 13.63 2.54
N MET A 148 15.21 12.35 2.37
CA MET A 148 16.04 11.38 1.64
C MET A 148 15.19 10.21 1.15
N ARG A 149 15.68 9.46 0.15
CA ARG A 149 14.99 8.26 -0.34
C ARG A 149 15.18 7.11 0.64
N TYR A 150 14.08 6.56 1.14
CA TYR A 150 14.14 5.55 2.18
C TYR A 150 14.87 4.27 1.73
N LYS A 151 14.59 3.77 0.53
CA LYS A 151 15.19 2.50 0.06
C LYS A 151 16.62 2.68 -0.42
N GLU A 152 16.90 3.69 -1.25
CA GLU A 152 18.22 3.87 -1.86
C GLU A 152 19.23 4.51 -0.90
N ASP A 153 18.87 5.65 -0.30
CA ASP A 153 19.81 6.45 0.48
C ASP A 153 19.92 5.93 1.93
N TRP A 154 18.83 5.38 2.47
CA TRP A 154 18.80 4.90 3.85
C TRP A 154 19.04 3.39 3.94
N LEU A 155 18.15 2.54 3.42
CA LEU A 155 18.31 1.08 3.56
C LEU A 155 19.55 0.54 2.85
N LEU A 156 19.70 0.84 1.56
CA LEU A 156 20.80 0.30 0.76
C LEU A 156 22.13 0.95 1.14
N ALA A 157 22.26 2.27 1.00
CA ALA A 157 23.55 2.93 1.18
C ALA A 157 24.06 2.90 2.63
N ARG A 158 23.18 2.97 3.65
CA ARG A 158 23.60 3.04 5.05
C ARG A 158 23.64 1.70 5.77
N HIS A 159 22.76 0.77 5.41
CA HIS A 159 22.59 -0.52 6.09
C HIS A 159 22.87 -1.75 5.21
N GLY A 160 23.11 -1.57 3.91
CA GLY A 160 23.39 -2.68 2.98
C GLY A 160 22.16 -3.54 2.66
N VAL A 161 20.95 -3.01 2.88
CA VAL A 161 19.68 -3.72 2.71
C VAL A 161 19.06 -3.31 1.37
N ASP A 162 19.31 -4.10 0.32
CA ASP A 162 18.77 -3.84 -1.03
C ASP A 162 17.31 -4.30 -1.17
N LEU A 163 16.38 -3.38 -0.87
CA LEU A 163 14.95 -3.53 -1.18
C LEU A 163 14.47 -2.48 -2.20
N THR A 164 15.39 -2.01 -3.04
CA THR A 164 15.13 -0.95 -4.03
C THR A 164 14.31 -1.45 -5.23
N ARG A 165 14.31 -2.77 -5.46
CA ARG A 165 13.67 -3.42 -6.60
C ARG A 165 12.60 -4.40 -6.15
N GLY A 166 11.49 -4.45 -6.89
CA GLY A 166 10.39 -5.38 -6.60
C GLY A 166 10.81 -6.86 -6.60
N ALA A 167 11.81 -7.25 -7.40
CA ALA A 167 12.36 -8.60 -7.36
C ALA A 167 12.97 -8.95 -5.99
N ARG A 168 13.69 -8.00 -5.37
CA ARG A 168 14.27 -8.19 -4.03
C ARG A 168 13.21 -8.26 -2.94
N VAL A 169 12.17 -7.44 -3.05
CA VAL A 169 11.02 -7.50 -2.15
C VAL A 169 10.32 -8.86 -2.28
N ARG A 170 10.16 -9.39 -3.51
CA ARG A 170 9.58 -10.71 -3.75
C ARG A 170 10.41 -11.84 -3.14
N GLU A 171 11.74 -11.79 -3.24
CA GLU A 171 12.62 -12.78 -2.60
C GLU A 171 12.36 -12.86 -1.08
N VAL A 172 12.17 -11.72 -0.40
CA VAL A 172 11.81 -11.71 1.03
C VAL A 172 10.41 -12.28 1.26
N LEU A 173 9.43 -11.92 0.43
CA LEU A 173 8.05 -12.40 0.56
C LEU A 173 7.93 -13.92 0.32
N ASP A 174 8.72 -14.46 -0.61
CA ASP A 174 8.78 -15.90 -0.86
C ASP A 174 9.36 -16.65 0.34
N LEU A 175 10.41 -16.12 0.97
CA LEU A 175 10.93 -16.67 2.22
C LEU A 175 9.90 -16.60 3.35
N MET A 176 9.21 -15.47 3.50
CA MET A 176 8.14 -15.33 4.49
C MET A 176 7.06 -16.40 4.29
N ARG A 177 6.62 -16.62 3.04
CA ARG A 177 5.62 -17.63 2.70
C ARG A 177 6.13 -19.04 3.00
N ALA A 178 7.35 -19.36 2.61
CA ALA A 178 7.97 -20.67 2.84
C ALA A 178 8.13 -20.99 4.34
N GLU A 179 8.44 -19.98 5.15
CA GLU A 179 8.64 -20.12 6.60
C GLU A 179 7.35 -19.88 7.41
N GLY A 180 6.21 -19.62 6.75
CA GLY A 180 4.93 -19.34 7.42
C GLY A 180 4.90 -18.03 8.20
N HIS A 181 5.81 -17.10 7.90
CA HIS A 181 5.84 -15.78 8.50
C HIS A 181 4.77 -14.89 7.89
N ARG A 182 3.99 -14.24 8.75
CA ARG A 182 3.11 -13.13 8.38
C ARG A 182 3.75 -11.80 8.79
N PRO A 183 3.45 -10.69 8.11
CA PRO A 183 3.68 -9.37 8.69
C PRO A 183 3.00 -9.31 10.05
N VAL A 184 3.69 -8.73 11.02
CA VAL A 184 3.15 -8.53 12.36
C VAL A 184 2.88 -7.06 12.62
N GLY A 185 1.95 -6.81 13.53
CA GLY A 185 1.65 -5.47 14.01
C GLY A 185 0.66 -4.74 13.10
N GLU A 186 0.94 -3.46 12.88
CA GLU A 186 -0.06 -2.47 12.50
C GLU A 186 -0.52 -2.58 11.03
N LEU A 187 0.33 -2.98 10.07
CA LEU A 187 -0.12 -3.24 8.70
C LEU A 187 -1.21 -4.33 8.66
N THR A 188 -0.97 -5.46 9.33
CA THR A 188 -1.93 -6.57 9.42
C THR A 188 -3.24 -6.10 10.04
N GLN A 189 -3.17 -5.38 11.17
CA GLN A 189 -4.36 -4.85 11.84
C GLN A 189 -5.16 -3.89 10.95
N LYS A 190 -4.49 -3.01 10.19
CA LYS A 190 -5.15 -2.04 9.30
C LYS A 190 -5.78 -2.72 8.09
N VAL A 191 -5.11 -3.71 7.49
CA VAL A 191 -5.67 -4.51 6.39
C VAL A 191 -6.85 -5.36 6.86
N GLU A 192 -6.73 -6.06 7.98
CA GLU A 192 -7.81 -6.89 8.54
C GLU A 192 -9.02 -6.05 8.93
N ARG A 193 -8.82 -4.88 9.55
CA ARG A 193 -9.91 -3.94 9.84
C ARG A 193 -10.61 -3.49 8.57
N PHE A 194 -9.83 -3.11 7.56
CA PHE A 194 -10.36 -2.71 6.26
C PHE A 194 -11.20 -3.83 5.64
N LEU A 195 -10.73 -5.08 5.66
CA LEU A 195 -11.49 -6.24 5.17
C LEU A 195 -12.74 -6.57 6.01
N ALA A 196 -12.67 -6.40 7.33
CA ALA A 196 -13.78 -6.65 8.24
C ALA A 196 -14.95 -5.67 7.98
N GLU A 197 -14.65 -4.38 7.87
CA GLU A 197 -15.67 -3.36 7.55
C GLU A 197 -16.33 -3.62 6.19
N ARG A 198 -15.60 -4.26 5.26
CA ARG A 198 -16.16 -4.68 3.96
C ARG A 198 -17.08 -5.90 4.05
N SER A 199 -16.88 -6.74 5.06
CA SER A 199 -17.73 -7.90 5.33
C SER A 199 -19.00 -7.49 6.08
N GLU A 200 -18.94 -6.42 6.89
CA GLU A 200 -20.06 -5.91 7.71
C GLU A 200 -21.04 -5.00 6.95
N VAL A 201 -20.63 -4.37 5.85
CA VAL A 201 -21.50 -3.48 5.02
C VAL A 201 -22.52 -4.26 4.17
N CYS A 202 -22.86 -5.48 4.58
CA CYS A 202 -23.80 -6.37 3.90
C CYS A 202 -25.00 -6.75 4.80
N PRO A 203 -26.02 -5.88 4.95
CA PRO A 203 -27.34 -6.34 5.37
C PRO A 203 -27.85 -7.46 4.45
#